data_AF-A0A059E4A3-F1
#
_entry.id   AF-A0A059E4A3-F1
#
_cell.length_a   1.000
_cell.length_b   1.000
_cell.length_c   1.000
_cell.angle_alpha   90.00
_cell.angle_beta   90.00
_cell.angle_gamma   90.00
#
_symmetry.space_group_name_H-M   'P 1'
#
loop_
_entity.id
_entity.type
_entity.pdbx_description
1 polymer ?
#
loop_
_entity_poly.entity_id
_entity_poly.type
_entity_poly.pdbx_seq_one_letter_code
_entity_poly.pdbx_strand_id
1 'polypeptide(L)'
;MFGEITPLVDAEDKDFVATAATLLPAGELTGETWSKWANAVKAETGRKGRGLFMTLRKALTGQEHGPDMGALLPLIGRERALKRLQG
;
A
#
# COMPACT_ATOMS: atom_id res chain seq x y z
N MET A 1 -8.82 -14.94 -5.26
CA MET A 1 -8.12 -15.25 -3.99
C MET A 1 -6.71 -14.68 -4.12
N PHE A 2 -6.28 -13.78 -3.22
CA PHE A 2 -5.12 -12.88 -3.45
C PHE A 2 -3.78 -13.62 -3.50
N GLY A 3 -3.43 -14.17 -4.67
CA GLY A 3 -2.15 -14.83 -4.96
C GLY A 3 -1.01 -13.86 -5.28
N GLU A 4 -0.06 -14.34 -6.08
CA GLU A 4 0.98 -13.51 -6.70
C GLU A 4 0.33 -12.45 -7.58
N ILE A 5 0.74 -11.20 -7.39
CA ILE A 5 0.29 -10.07 -8.20
C ILE A 5 1.52 -9.41 -8.79
N THR A 6 1.39 -8.87 -9.99
CA THR A 6 2.40 -7.96 -10.56
C THR A 6 2.11 -6.56 -10.01
N PRO A 7 2.97 -5.98 -9.15
CA PRO A 7 2.76 -4.62 -8.66
C PRO A 7 2.79 -3.66 -9.84
N LEU A 8 1.79 -2.78 -9.95
CA LEU A 8 1.76 -1.76 -11.00
C LEU A 8 2.42 -0.48 -10.47
N VAL A 9 3.73 -0.52 -10.23
CA VAL A 9 4.49 0.63 -9.73
C VAL A 9 5.28 1.24 -10.87
N ASP A 10 4.97 2.50 -11.20
CA ASP A 10 5.73 3.27 -12.18
C ASP A 10 7.15 3.53 -11.66
N ALA A 11 8.13 3.69 -12.56
CA ALA A 11 9.54 3.82 -12.15
C ALA A 11 9.77 5.03 -11.21
N GLU A 12 9.03 6.12 -11.43
CA GLU A 12 9.05 7.33 -10.60
C GLU A 12 8.44 7.15 -9.20
N ASP A 13 7.68 6.07 -8.99
CA ASP A 13 6.98 5.78 -7.74
C ASP A 13 7.75 4.82 -6.84
N LYS A 14 8.87 4.25 -7.31
CA LYS A 14 9.65 3.25 -6.55
C LYS A 14 10.10 3.76 -5.18
N ASP A 15 10.66 4.96 -5.11
CA ASP A 15 11.12 5.55 -3.84
C ASP A 15 9.97 5.86 -2.89
N PHE A 16 8.83 6.28 -3.45
CA PHE A 16 7.61 6.50 -2.70
C PHE A 16 7.08 5.20 -2.09
N VAL A 17 7.01 4.12 -2.88
CA VAL A 17 6.53 2.82 -2.39
C VAL A 17 7.51 2.19 -1.40
N ALA A 18 8.82 2.35 -1.60
CA ALA A 18 9.84 1.94 -0.64
C ALA A 18 9.67 2.65 0.71
N THR A 19 9.46 3.97 0.69
CA THR A 19 9.13 4.75 1.90
C THR A 19 7.82 4.28 2.53
N ALA A 20 6.81 3.95 1.73
CA ALA A 20 5.56 3.44 2.26
C ALA A 20 5.73 2.09 2.97
N ALA A 21 6.64 1.22 2.49
CA ALA A 21 6.96 -0.04 3.12
C ALA A 21 7.58 0.12 4.51
N THR A 22 8.45 1.12 4.71
CA THR A 22 9.08 1.38 6.02
C THR A 22 8.07 1.88 7.06
N LEU A 23 7.03 2.56 6.62
CA LEU A 23 5.98 3.11 7.48
C LEU A 23 4.86 2.11 7.80
N LEU A 24 4.85 0.94 7.16
CA LEU A 24 3.81 -0.07 7.42
C LEU A 24 3.96 -0.61 8.85
N PRO A 25 2.92 -0.48 9.71
CA PRO A 25 3.04 -0.82 11.13
C PRO A 25 3.38 -2.29 11.33
N ALA A 26 4.09 -2.58 12.42
CA ALA A 26 4.33 -3.94 12.88
C ALA A 26 3.04 -4.58 13.44
N GLY A 27 2.97 -5.90 13.40
CA GLY A 27 1.85 -6.67 13.95
C GLY A 27 0.71 -6.91 12.96
N GLU A 28 -0.48 -7.17 13.50
CA GLU A 28 -1.69 -7.47 12.75
C GLU A 28 -2.23 -6.20 12.05
N LEU A 29 -2.61 -6.34 10.78
CA LEU A 29 -3.25 -5.27 10.03
C LEU A 29 -4.76 -5.36 10.23
N THR A 30 -5.38 -4.27 10.65
CA THR A 30 -6.82 -4.15 10.92
C THR A 30 -7.48 -3.17 9.94
N GLY A 31 -8.81 -3.06 10.01
CA GLY A 31 -9.56 -2.13 9.16
C GLY A 31 -9.13 -0.66 9.30
N GLU A 32 -8.58 -0.28 10.46
CA GLU A 32 -8.07 1.06 10.70
C GLU A 32 -6.64 1.28 10.18
N THR A 33 -5.89 0.21 9.94
CA THR A 33 -4.47 0.28 9.58
C THR A 33 -4.26 1.03 8.28
N TRP A 34 -5.14 0.85 7.29
CA TRP A 34 -5.03 1.55 6.01
C TRP A 34 -5.03 3.07 6.19
N SER A 35 -6.01 3.62 6.91
CA SER A 35 -6.13 5.06 7.12
C SER A 35 -4.98 5.62 7.95
N LYS A 36 -4.56 4.93 9.01
CA LYS A 36 -3.44 5.35 9.87
C LYS A 36 -2.12 5.35 9.08
N TRP A 37 -1.85 4.27 8.35
CA TRP A 37 -0.66 4.13 7.53
C TRP A 37 -0.62 5.13 6.37
N ALA A 38 -1.71 5.28 5.60
CA ALA A 38 -1.76 6.22 4.49
C ALA A 38 -1.55 7.67 4.95
N ASN A 39 -2.03 8.03 6.16
CA ASN A 39 -1.75 9.34 6.75
C ASN A 39 -0.27 9.51 7.14
N ALA A 40 0.39 8.48 7.66
CA ALA A 40 1.83 8.51 7.91
C ALA A 40 2.63 8.67 6.60
N VAL A 41 2.28 7.89 5.57
CA VAL A 41 2.90 7.99 4.23
C VAL A 41 2.70 9.39 3.64
N LYS A 42 1.50 9.96 3.78
CA LYS A 42 1.20 11.34 3.35
C LYS A 42 2.07 12.37 4.07
N ALA A 43 2.27 12.21 5.38
CA ALA A 43 3.07 13.13 6.18
C ALA A 43 4.55 13.08 5.77
N GLU A 44 5.08 11.89 5.55
CA GLU A 44 6.48 11.68 5.17
C GLU A 44 6.77 12.11 3.73
N THR A 45 5.90 11.76 2.79
CA THR A 45 6.16 11.93 1.34
C THR A 45 5.57 13.21 0.76
N GLY A 46 4.66 13.86 1.48
CA GLY A 46 3.88 15.00 0.98
C GLY A 46 2.83 14.67 -0.08
N ARG A 47 2.74 13.41 -0.57
CA ARG A 47 1.79 12.99 -1.61
C ARG A 47 0.35 13.01 -1.12
N LYS A 48 -0.59 13.35 -2.01
CA LYS A 48 -2.02 13.48 -1.70
C LYS A 48 -2.90 12.97 -2.85
N GLY A 49 -4.19 12.78 -2.55
CA GLY A 49 -5.20 12.41 -3.54
C GLY A 49 -4.84 11.12 -4.28
N ARG A 50 -4.97 11.13 -5.61
CA ARG A 50 -4.66 9.97 -6.45
C ARG A 50 -3.20 9.52 -6.35
N GLY A 51 -2.24 10.44 -6.33
CA GLY A 51 -0.81 10.08 -6.23
C GLY A 51 -0.39 9.42 -4.92
N LEU A 52 -1.24 9.49 -3.88
CA LEU A 52 -1.08 8.73 -2.64
C LEU A 52 -1.88 7.42 -2.73
N PHE A 53 -3.21 7.53 -2.81
CA PHE A 53 -4.08 6.37 -2.62
C PHE A 53 -4.07 5.40 -3.81
N MET A 54 -3.98 5.91 -5.04
CA MET A 54 -3.94 5.08 -6.24
C MET A 54 -2.59 4.36 -6.35
N THR A 55 -1.48 5.05 -6.09
CA THR A 55 -0.14 4.43 -6.11
C THR A 55 -0.02 3.32 -5.07
N LEU A 56 -0.47 3.56 -3.82
CA LEU A 56 -0.48 2.51 -2.79
C LEU A 56 -1.37 1.32 -3.17
N ARG A 57 -2.54 1.56 -3.76
CA ARG A 57 -3.42 0.48 -4.26
C ARG A 57 -2.71 -0.33 -5.35
N LYS A 58 -2.20 0.33 -6.39
CA LYS A 58 -1.48 -0.32 -7.50
C LYS A 58 -0.31 -1.17 -6.99
N ALA A 59 0.43 -0.68 -6.00
CA ALA A 59 1.53 -1.42 -5.38
C ALA A 59 1.03 -2.67 -4.63
N LEU A 60 -0.07 -2.56 -3.86
CA LEU A 60 -0.57 -3.66 -3.03
C LEU A 60 -1.43 -4.68 -3.77
N THR A 61 -2.07 -4.30 -4.88
CA THR A 61 -3.05 -5.14 -5.58
C THR A 61 -2.77 -5.32 -7.06
N GLY A 62 -1.92 -4.49 -7.67
CA GLY A 62 -1.74 -4.47 -9.11
C GLY A 62 -2.98 -3.99 -9.86
N GLN A 63 -3.89 -3.26 -9.20
CA GLN A 63 -5.14 -2.79 -9.79
C GLN A 63 -5.35 -1.31 -9.51
N GLU A 64 -5.86 -0.56 -10.48
CA GLU A 64 -6.19 0.85 -10.29
C GLU A 64 -7.51 1.05 -9.55
N HIS A 65 -8.34 0.01 -9.51
CA HIS A 65 -9.70 0.03 -8.96
C HIS A 65 -9.89 -1.18 -8.04
N GLY A 66 -11.02 -1.23 -7.35
CA GLY A 66 -11.43 -2.38 -6.56
C GLY A 66 -12.04 -2.01 -5.21
N PRO A 67 -12.26 -3.00 -4.35
CA PRO A 67 -12.93 -2.80 -3.07
C PRO A 67 -12.09 -1.94 -2.12
N ASP A 68 -12.71 -1.60 -1.00
CA ASP A 68 -12.11 -0.76 0.04
C ASP A 68 -10.76 -1.33 0.53
N MET A 69 -9.74 -0.47 0.58
CA MET A 69 -8.39 -0.89 1.00
C MET A 69 -8.30 -1.17 2.51
N GLY A 70 -9.15 -0.56 3.33
CA GLY A 70 -9.26 -0.89 4.76
C GLY A 70 -9.72 -2.31 4.99
N ALA A 71 -10.63 -2.83 4.15
CA ALA A 71 -11.04 -4.23 4.18
C ALA A 71 -10.00 -5.17 3.53
N LEU A 72 -9.32 -4.73 2.46
CA LEU A 72 -8.37 -5.58 1.74
C LEU A 72 -7.05 -5.76 2.47
N LEU A 73 -6.50 -4.70 3.06
CA LEU A 73 -5.17 -4.72 3.65
C LEU A 73 -5.02 -5.79 4.76
N PRO A 74 -5.99 -5.99 5.68
CA PRO A 74 -6.01 -7.11 6.62
C PRO A 74 -5.95 -8.49 5.96
N LEU A 75 -6.72 -8.67 4.86
CA LEU A 75 -6.78 -9.94 4.13
C LEU A 75 -5.48 -10.24 3.38
N ILE A 76 -4.76 -9.20 2.94
CA ILE A 76 -3.43 -9.34 2.34
C ILE A 76 -2.44 -9.81 3.41
N GLY A 77 -2.49 -9.21 4.60
CA GLY A 77 -1.56 -9.44 5.70
C GLY A 77 -0.24 -8.70 5.52
N ARG A 78 0.44 -8.44 6.65
CA ARG A 78 1.66 -7.59 6.69
C ARG A 78 2.79 -8.10 5.81
N GLU A 79 3.15 -9.37 5.93
CA GLU A 79 4.29 -9.93 5.20
C GLU A 79 4.08 -9.85 3.69
N ARG A 80 2.87 -10.16 3.22
CA ARG A 80 2.55 -10.09 1.79
C ARG A 80 2.47 -8.65 1.31
N ALA A 81 1.93 -7.74 2.12
CA ALA A 81 1.91 -6.31 1.80
C ALA A 81 3.34 -5.78 1.63
N LEU A 82 4.27 -6.10 2.54
CA LEU A 82 5.67 -5.70 2.43
C LEU A 82 6.34 -6.25 1.17
N LYS A 83 6.18 -7.55 0.88
CA LYS A 83 6.72 -8.15 -0.35
C LYS A 83 6.25 -7.41 -1.60
N ARG A 84 4.97 -7.07 -1.67
CA ARG A 84 4.38 -6.34 -2.81
C ARG A 84 4.84 -4.89 -2.92
N LEU A 85 5.07 -4.22 -1.78
CA LEU A 85 5.61 -2.86 -1.76
C LEU A 85 7.09 -2.82 -2.15
N GLN A 86 7.84 -3.88 -1.85
CA GLN A 86 9.28 -3.95 -2.13
C GLN A 86 9.62 -4.38 -3.57
N GLY A 87 8.64 -4.88 -4.32
CA GLY A 87 8.82 -5.32 -5.72
C GLY A 87 9.31 -6.75 -5.81
#